data_AF-A0A426XFV3-F1
#
_entry.id   AF-A0A426XFV3-F1
#
_cell.length_a   1.000
_cell.length_b   1.000
_cell.length_c   1.000
_cell.angle_alpha   90.00
_cell.angle_beta   90.00
_cell.angle_gamma   90.00
#
_symmetry.space_group_name_H-M   'P 1'
#
loop_
_entity.id
_entity.type
_entity.pdbx_description
1 polymer ?
#
loop_
_entity_poly.entity_id
_entity_poly.type
_entity_poly.pdbx_seq_one_letter_code
_entity_poly.pdbx_strand_id
1 'polypeptide(L)'
;MQLYSVAGPDCGADIQSAAAVVDWIADGLTDVLPEHVRSDLSKLAIGGHSRGGKVAFALALGHAKTTLEFSALIGVDPVDGMHKGCQTRPPILTYVPHSFDLKMAAMVIGTALGELKKCTLLRACAPEGVNHQEFFDECRPPAYHFVAKEYGHLDMLDDETKGVRGQATYCLCKKGTSRKPMRAFVGGAMVAFMKYYLEGDTQLLTAIVDDPQISPVDLSTVTSLELGNHFRDIVFVIP
;
A
#
# COMPACT_ATOMS: atom_id res chain seq x y z
N MET A 1 9.67 11.45 -4.07
CA MET A 1 11.07 11.50 -3.62
C MET A 1 11.67 10.10 -3.76
N GLN A 2 12.86 9.96 -4.35
CA GLN A 2 13.55 8.68 -4.44
C GLN A 2 14.60 8.62 -3.32
N LEU A 3 14.40 7.74 -2.33
CA LEU A 3 15.24 7.67 -1.12
C LEU A 3 16.59 6.97 -1.35
N TYR A 4 16.73 6.20 -2.45
CA TYR A 4 17.96 5.48 -2.77
C TYR A 4 18.13 5.26 -4.27
N SER A 5 19.39 5.18 -4.71
CA SER A 5 19.75 4.78 -6.08
C SER A 5 19.79 3.26 -6.25
N VAL A 6 20.11 2.50 -5.20
CA VAL A 6 20.14 1.03 -5.16
C VAL A 6 19.49 0.53 -3.87
N ALA A 7 18.50 -0.37 -3.98
CA ALA A 7 17.86 -0.99 -2.82
C ALA A 7 18.80 -2.03 -2.22
N GLY A 8 19.31 -1.78 -1.01
CA GLY A 8 20.09 -2.75 -0.24
C GLY A 8 19.20 -3.75 0.51
N PRO A 9 19.74 -4.76 1.20
CA PRO A 9 18.95 -5.72 1.99
C PRO A 9 18.32 -5.11 3.26
N ASP A 10 18.67 -3.86 3.58
CA ASP A 10 18.20 -3.09 4.72
C ASP A 10 17.35 -1.91 4.23
N CYS A 11 16.24 -1.65 4.90
CA CYS A 11 15.34 -0.51 4.68
C CYS A 11 15.22 0.38 5.92
N GLY A 12 16.05 0.20 6.95
CA GLY A 12 16.09 1.03 8.15
C GLY A 12 16.36 2.50 7.82
N ALA A 13 17.27 2.79 6.88
CA ALA A 13 17.51 4.14 6.40
C ALA A 13 16.27 4.75 5.71
N ASP A 14 15.48 3.93 5.01
CA ASP A 14 14.24 4.35 4.34
C ASP A 14 13.18 4.71 5.39
N ILE A 15 13.06 3.90 6.45
CA ILE A 15 12.18 4.15 7.59
C ILE A 15 12.57 5.43 8.32
N GLN A 16 13.86 5.61 8.65
CA GLN A 16 14.34 6.83 9.33
C GLN A 16 14.15 8.08 8.47
N SER A 17 14.38 7.98 7.16
CA SER A 17 14.15 9.11 6.24
C SER A 17 12.68 9.47 6.16
N ALA A 18 11.78 8.49 6.07
CA ALA A 18 10.34 8.73 6.07
C ALA A 18 9.86 9.33 7.41
N ALA A 19 10.40 8.88 8.55
CA ALA A 19 10.12 9.49 9.86
C ALA A 19 10.58 10.96 9.91
N ALA A 20 11.79 11.25 9.43
CA ALA A 20 12.30 12.62 9.37
C ALA A 20 11.45 13.55 8.49
N VAL A 21 10.87 13.02 7.40
CA VAL A 21 9.91 13.78 6.58
C VAL A 21 8.62 14.06 7.34
N VAL A 22 8.10 13.08 8.10
CA VAL A 22 6.91 13.28 8.94
C VAL A 22 7.17 14.33 10.02
N ASP A 23 8.34 14.33 10.65
CA ASP A 23 8.72 15.35 11.62
C ASP A 23 8.88 16.73 10.97
N TRP A 24 9.47 16.78 9.77
CA TRP A 24 9.55 18.03 9.01
C TRP A 24 8.16 18.56 8.63
N ILE A 25 7.17 17.72 8.35
CA ILE A 25 5.81 18.15 8.02
C ILE A 25 5.17 18.96 9.16
N ALA A 26 5.50 18.66 10.42
CA ALA A 26 4.90 19.33 11.58
C ALA A 26 5.10 20.85 11.56
N ASP A 27 6.29 21.30 11.19
CA ASP A 27 6.67 22.72 11.22
C ASP A 27 6.98 23.29 9.83
N GLY A 28 7.60 22.49 8.96
CA GLY A 28 8.14 22.95 7.67
C GLY A 28 7.13 22.94 6.51
N LEU A 29 6.01 22.20 6.62
CA LEU A 29 5.03 22.14 5.54
C LEU A 29 4.37 23.51 5.31
N THR A 30 4.03 24.23 6.37
CA THR A 30 3.34 25.54 6.27
C THR A 30 4.15 26.56 5.47
N ASP A 31 5.49 26.52 5.58
CA ASP A 31 6.38 27.45 4.90
C ASP A 31 6.44 27.26 3.37
N VAL A 32 6.00 26.10 2.86
CA VAL A 32 6.03 25.77 1.43
C VAL A 32 4.64 25.70 0.79
N LEU A 33 3.57 25.85 1.59
CA LEU A 33 2.21 25.87 1.09
C LEU A 33 1.87 27.24 0.46
N PRO A 34 1.03 27.29 -0.58
CA PRO A 34 0.50 28.55 -1.08
C PRO A 34 -0.24 29.34 0.02
N GLU A 35 -0.25 30.67 -0.07
CA GLU A 35 -0.76 31.59 0.97
C GLU A 35 -2.19 31.27 1.49
N HIS A 36 -3.02 30.64 0.67
CA HIS A 36 -4.41 30.30 1.00
C HIS A 36 -4.64 28.81 1.26
N VAL A 37 -3.58 28.01 1.39
CA VAL A 37 -3.65 26.58 1.66
C VAL A 37 -3.16 26.33 3.08
N ARG A 38 -3.98 25.63 3.87
CA ARG A 38 -3.65 25.21 5.24
C ARG A 38 -3.65 23.70 5.32
N SER A 39 -2.64 23.14 5.96
CA SER A 39 -2.61 21.72 6.31
C SER A 39 -3.51 21.45 7.51
N ASP A 40 -4.18 20.30 7.50
CA ASP A 40 -4.83 19.74 8.69
C ASP A 40 -4.05 18.49 9.11
N LEU A 41 -3.09 18.68 10.02
CA LEU A 41 -2.23 17.59 10.48
C LEU A 41 -2.96 16.57 11.36
N SER A 42 -4.21 16.83 11.76
CA SER A 42 -5.07 15.82 12.41
C SER A 42 -5.58 14.75 11.44
N LYS A 43 -5.38 14.95 10.13
CA LYS A 43 -5.83 14.08 9.03
C LYS A 43 -4.65 13.56 8.20
N LEU A 44 -3.56 13.19 8.87
CA LEU A 44 -2.36 12.72 8.18
C LEU A 44 -2.50 11.25 7.76
N ALA A 45 -2.39 10.97 6.47
CA ALA A 45 -2.31 9.60 5.95
C ALA A 45 -0.87 9.28 5.52
N ILE A 46 -0.49 8.01 5.64
CA ILE A 46 0.78 7.49 5.11
C ILE A 46 0.53 6.34 4.16
N GLY A 47 1.30 6.28 3.07
CA GLY A 47 1.27 5.15 2.18
C GLY A 47 2.48 5.05 1.28
N GLY A 48 2.60 3.90 0.64
CA GLY A 48 3.70 3.66 -0.28
C GLY A 48 3.54 2.39 -1.10
N HIS A 49 4.34 2.30 -2.17
CA HIS A 49 4.37 1.15 -3.07
C HIS A 49 5.56 0.23 -2.79
N SER A 50 5.39 -1.10 -2.91
CA SER A 50 6.49 -2.07 -2.80
C SER A 50 7.21 -1.95 -1.45
N ARG A 51 8.54 -1.77 -1.45
CA ARG A 51 9.30 -1.40 -0.24
C ARG A 51 8.75 -0.15 0.44
N GLY A 52 8.28 0.84 -0.29
CA GLY A 52 7.64 2.02 0.28
C GLY A 52 6.38 1.68 1.07
N GLY A 53 5.62 0.68 0.63
CA GLY A 53 4.47 0.15 1.38
C GLY A 53 4.91 -0.49 2.69
N LYS A 54 5.97 -1.31 2.64
CA LYS A 54 6.62 -1.83 3.85
C LYS A 54 7.05 -0.70 4.80
N VAL A 55 7.68 0.36 4.29
CA VAL A 55 8.12 1.51 5.09
C VAL A 55 6.94 2.22 5.75
N ALA A 56 5.83 2.38 5.03
CA ALA A 56 4.60 2.95 5.60
C ALA A 56 4.06 2.10 6.77
N PHE A 57 3.97 0.77 6.58
CA PHE A 57 3.61 -0.16 7.65
C PHE A 57 4.59 -0.10 8.83
N ALA A 58 5.90 -0.08 8.56
CA ALA A 58 6.93 -0.01 9.59
C ALA A 58 6.79 1.26 10.46
N LEU A 59 6.51 2.41 9.85
CA LEU A 59 6.26 3.64 10.59
C LEU A 59 4.97 3.57 11.41
N ALA A 60 3.88 3.07 10.81
CA ALA A 60 2.61 2.91 11.51
C ALA A 60 2.70 1.93 12.71
N LEU A 61 3.60 0.95 12.63
CA LEU A 61 3.91 -0.03 13.70
C LEU A 61 4.98 0.47 14.69
N GLY A 62 5.47 1.71 14.55
CA GLY A 62 6.39 2.33 15.51
C GLY A 62 7.85 1.92 15.39
N HIS A 63 8.30 1.43 14.23
CA HIS A 63 9.72 1.11 14.00
C HIS A 63 10.62 2.35 13.92
N ALA A 64 10.03 3.55 13.83
CA ALA A 64 10.68 4.81 14.13
C ALA A 64 9.69 5.74 14.84
N LYS A 65 10.21 6.67 15.63
CA LYS A 65 9.37 7.67 16.29
C LYS A 65 9.06 8.80 15.31
N THR A 66 7.82 9.25 15.33
CA THR A 66 7.34 10.45 14.63
C THR A 66 6.64 11.36 15.64
N THR A 67 6.68 12.66 15.38
CA THR A 67 6.00 13.70 16.15
C THR A 67 4.50 13.78 15.85
N LEU A 68 4.09 13.29 14.67
CA LEU A 68 2.71 13.22 14.22
C LEU A 68 2.19 11.78 14.25
N GLU A 69 0.89 11.62 14.53
CA GLU A 69 0.17 10.36 14.38
C GLU A 69 -0.50 10.27 12.99
N PHE A 70 -0.70 9.05 12.50
CA PHE A 70 -1.42 8.82 11.23
C PHE A 70 -2.86 8.40 11.49
N SER A 71 -3.77 8.92 10.67
CA SER A 71 -5.20 8.61 10.70
C SER A 71 -5.59 7.52 9.70
N ALA A 72 -4.72 7.20 8.74
CA ALA A 72 -4.94 6.19 7.71
C ALA A 72 -3.61 5.63 7.17
N LEU A 73 -3.57 4.32 6.89
CA LEU A 73 -2.41 3.61 6.32
C LEU A 73 -2.76 2.97 4.98
N ILE A 74 -1.92 3.14 3.96
CA ILE A 74 -2.13 2.58 2.61
C ILE A 74 -0.88 1.84 2.12
N GLY A 75 -0.97 0.52 1.94
CA GLY A 75 0.04 -0.30 1.28
C GLY A 75 -0.35 -0.60 -0.16
N VAL A 76 0.39 -0.07 -1.13
CA VAL A 76 0.21 -0.42 -2.55
C VAL A 76 1.22 -1.51 -2.92
N ASP A 77 0.73 -2.73 -3.07
CA ASP A 77 1.46 -3.94 -3.37
C ASP A 77 2.73 -4.07 -2.51
N PRO A 78 2.61 -3.99 -1.17
CA PRO A 78 3.76 -3.93 -0.26
C PRO A 78 4.58 -5.22 -0.31
N VAL A 79 5.90 -5.12 -0.10
CA VAL A 79 6.82 -6.27 -0.14
C VAL A 79 7.80 -6.23 1.02
N ASP A 80 7.83 -7.31 1.82
CA ASP A 80 8.70 -7.43 3.00
C ASP A 80 10.08 -8.03 2.69
N GLY A 81 10.29 -8.58 1.48
CA GLY A 81 11.62 -9.03 1.06
C GLY A 81 11.61 -9.96 -0.15
N MET A 82 12.50 -10.95 -0.15
CA MET A 82 12.72 -11.82 -1.32
C MET A 82 11.89 -13.10 -1.31
N HIS A 83 11.55 -13.59 -0.11
CA HIS A 83 10.68 -14.73 0.19
C HIS A 83 10.60 -14.87 1.71
N LYS A 84 9.68 -15.70 2.20
CA LYS A 84 9.55 -16.01 3.63
C LYS A 84 10.86 -16.53 4.21
N GLY A 85 11.34 -15.93 5.29
CA GLY A 85 12.65 -16.21 5.91
C GLY A 85 13.82 -15.42 5.30
N CYS A 86 13.58 -14.64 4.24
CA CYS A 86 14.56 -13.73 3.62
C CYS A 86 13.95 -12.33 3.46
N GLN A 87 13.35 -11.84 4.55
CA GLN A 87 12.83 -10.47 4.61
C GLN A 87 13.97 -9.45 4.66
N THR A 88 13.71 -8.27 4.10
CA THR A 88 14.61 -7.12 4.25
C THR A 88 14.57 -6.63 5.69
N ARG A 89 15.68 -6.06 6.20
CA ARG A 89 15.73 -5.60 7.60
C ARG A 89 15.14 -4.19 7.77
N PRO A 90 14.44 -3.88 8.86
CA PRO A 90 13.86 -4.84 9.81
C PRO A 90 12.70 -5.62 9.16
N PRO A 91 12.50 -6.92 9.48
CA PRO A 91 11.30 -7.63 9.06
C PRO A 91 10.08 -7.00 9.72
N ILE A 92 8.99 -6.88 8.98
CA ILE A 92 7.72 -6.32 9.48
C ILE A 92 6.68 -7.42 9.63
N LEU A 93 6.64 -8.37 8.70
CA LEU A 93 5.75 -9.54 8.79
C LEU A 93 6.19 -10.45 9.93
N THR A 94 5.24 -10.77 10.80
CA THR A 94 5.39 -11.71 11.93
C THR A 94 4.84 -13.10 11.59
N TYR A 95 4.04 -13.20 10.52
CA TYR A 95 3.29 -14.38 10.10
C TYR A 95 2.25 -14.87 11.11
N VAL A 96 1.79 -13.98 12.00
CA VAL A 96 0.70 -14.24 12.94
C VAL A 96 -0.52 -13.42 12.50
N PRO A 97 -1.67 -14.04 12.17
CA PRO A 97 -2.86 -13.30 11.78
C PRO A 97 -3.25 -12.25 12.81
N HIS A 98 -3.67 -11.07 12.35
CA HIS A 98 -4.09 -9.95 13.20
C HIS A 98 -3.02 -9.50 14.24
N SER A 99 -1.73 -9.66 13.92
CA SER A 99 -0.60 -9.24 14.75
C SER A 99 -0.38 -7.73 14.77
N PHE A 100 -0.71 -7.02 13.68
CA PHE A 100 -0.43 -5.61 13.51
C PHE A 100 -1.31 -4.76 14.42
N ASP A 101 -0.69 -4.17 15.44
CA ASP A 101 -1.33 -3.25 16.38
C ASP A 101 -1.33 -1.83 15.81
N LEU A 102 -2.14 -1.62 14.77
CA LEU A 102 -2.31 -0.33 14.12
C LEU A 102 -3.35 0.51 14.86
N LYS A 103 -3.05 1.80 15.06
CA LYS A 103 -3.98 2.76 15.68
C LYS A 103 -4.97 3.38 14.68
N MET A 104 -4.93 2.93 13.42
CA MET A 104 -5.64 3.51 12.29
C MET A 104 -6.10 2.40 11.34
N ALA A 105 -7.03 2.74 10.45
CA ALA A 105 -7.46 1.84 9.39
C ALA A 105 -6.32 1.58 8.39
N ALA A 106 -6.29 0.37 7.83
CA ALA A 106 -5.35 -0.01 6.79
C ALA A 106 -6.05 -0.39 5.47
N MET A 107 -5.51 0.06 4.35
CA MET A 107 -5.88 -0.47 3.04
C MET A 107 -4.66 -1.05 2.35
N VAL A 108 -4.81 -2.29 1.89
CA VAL A 108 -3.80 -3.01 1.11
C VAL A 108 -4.34 -3.22 -0.31
N ILE A 109 -3.62 -2.71 -1.30
CA ILE A 109 -3.93 -2.92 -2.71
C ILE A 109 -2.92 -3.90 -3.29
N GLY A 110 -3.29 -5.12 -3.62
CA GLY A 110 -2.41 -6.13 -4.21
C GLY A 110 -2.46 -6.21 -5.73
N THR A 111 -1.49 -6.92 -6.32
CA THR A 111 -1.51 -7.32 -7.74
C THR A 111 -1.30 -8.82 -7.92
N ALA A 112 -2.20 -9.48 -8.64
CA ALA A 112 -2.13 -10.94 -8.77
C ALA A 112 -1.00 -11.43 -9.70
N LEU A 113 -0.49 -10.59 -10.62
CA LEU A 113 0.69 -10.96 -11.43
C LEU A 113 2.01 -10.63 -10.70
N GLY A 114 1.98 -9.92 -9.57
CA GLY A 114 3.17 -9.49 -8.82
C GLY A 114 3.99 -10.66 -8.27
N GLU A 115 3.31 -11.73 -7.85
CA GLU A 115 3.90 -12.97 -7.35
C GLU A 115 4.44 -13.88 -8.45
N LEU A 116 4.10 -13.61 -9.71
CA LEU A 116 4.53 -14.41 -10.84
C LEU A 116 5.91 -13.99 -11.34
N LYS A 117 6.73 -14.99 -11.68
CA LYS A 117 8.00 -14.76 -12.37
C LYS A 117 7.73 -14.40 -13.83
N LYS A 118 8.42 -13.37 -14.33
CA LYS A 118 8.38 -13.04 -15.77
C LYS A 118 9.06 -14.09 -16.63
N CYS A 119 10.19 -14.63 -16.17
CA CYS A 119 10.92 -15.73 -16.81
C CYS A 119 11.69 -16.54 -15.76
N THR A 120 12.21 -17.71 -16.13
CA THR A 120 12.86 -18.67 -15.21
C THR A 120 14.10 -18.12 -14.50
N LEU A 121 14.77 -17.13 -15.10
CA LEU A 121 15.99 -16.50 -14.56
C LEU A 121 15.70 -15.35 -13.59
N LEU A 122 14.48 -14.80 -13.60
CA LEU A 122 14.10 -13.67 -12.76
C LEU A 122 13.23 -14.12 -11.58
N ARG A 123 13.34 -13.39 -10.47
CA ARG A 123 12.46 -13.55 -9.31
C ARG A 123 11.15 -12.82 -9.56
N ALA A 124 10.11 -13.23 -8.82
CA ALA A 124 8.89 -12.45 -8.72
C ALA A 124 9.17 -11.12 -8.04
N CYS A 125 8.37 -10.10 -8.34
CA CYS A 125 8.58 -8.76 -7.81
C CYS A 125 7.86 -8.52 -6.48
N ALA A 126 6.74 -9.21 -6.27
CA ALA A 126 6.03 -9.31 -5.00
C ALA A 126 5.80 -10.79 -4.66
N PRO A 127 6.87 -11.54 -4.31
CA PRO A 127 6.79 -12.98 -4.08
C PRO A 127 5.77 -13.35 -2.99
N GLU A 128 5.05 -14.45 -3.20
CA GLU A 128 4.22 -15.08 -2.18
C GLU A 128 5.01 -15.30 -0.87
N GLY A 129 4.35 -15.11 0.28
CA GLY A 129 4.98 -15.23 1.60
C GLY A 129 5.64 -13.95 2.12
N VAL A 130 5.70 -12.89 1.32
CA VAL A 130 6.23 -11.56 1.70
C VAL A 130 5.51 -10.41 0.98
N ASN A 131 4.31 -10.60 0.47
CA ASN A 131 3.58 -9.64 -0.36
C ASN A 131 2.29 -9.13 0.31
N HIS A 132 1.47 -8.44 -0.47
CA HIS A 132 0.21 -7.84 -0.04
C HIS A 132 -0.70 -8.76 0.79
N GLN A 133 -0.70 -10.08 0.53
CA GLN A 133 -1.56 -11.01 1.25
C GLN A 133 -1.14 -11.08 2.72
N GLU A 134 0.15 -11.27 2.99
CA GLU A 134 0.65 -11.34 4.37
C GLU A 134 0.49 -10.00 5.10
N PHE A 135 0.65 -8.87 4.40
CA PHE A 135 0.39 -7.55 5.01
C PHE A 135 -1.07 -7.40 5.43
N PHE A 136 -2.03 -7.87 4.63
CA PHE A 136 -3.44 -7.81 4.98
C PHE A 136 -3.82 -8.81 6.08
N ASP A 137 -3.35 -10.06 5.99
CA ASP A 137 -3.64 -11.11 6.97
C ASP A 137 -3.20 -10.74 8.40
N GLU A 138 -2.13 -9.95 8.50
CA GLU A 138 -1.62 -9.45 9.77
C GLU A 138 -2.36 -8.19 10.27
N CYS A 139 -3.12 -7.50 9.42
CA CYS A 139 -3.92 -6.34 9.83
C CYS A 139 -5.06 -6.74 10.79
N ARG A 140 -5.33 -5.87 11.76
CA ARG A 140 -6.55 -5.89 12.56
C ARG A 140 -7.64 -5.04 11.89
N PRO A 141 -8.93 -5.30 12.18
CA PRO A 141 -10.00 -4.40 11.76
C PRO A 141 -9.82 -2.97 12.33
N PRO A 142 -10.16 -1.91 11.58
CA PRO A 142 -10.69 -1.96 10.23
C PRO A 142 -9.58 -2.06 9.16
N ALA A 143 -9.74 -2.99 8.22
CA ALA A 143 -8.78 -3.18 7.14
C ALA A 143 -9.45 -3.56 5.81
N TYR A 144 -8.87 -3.15 4.68
CA TYR A 144 -9.38 -3.46 3.34
C TYR A 144 -8.30 -4.10 2.47
N HIS A 145 -8.70 -5.05 1.64
CA HIS A 145 -7.86 -5.72 0.66
C HIS A 145 -8.53 -5.75 -0.70
N PHE A 146 -7.85 -5.18 -1.68
CA PHE A 146 -8.26 -5.22 -3.08
C PHE A 146 -7.14 -5.80 -3.92
N VAL A 147 -7.40 -6.80 -4.77
CA VAL A 147 -6.37 -7.39 -5.64
C VAL A 147 -6.76 -7.23 -7.10
N ALA A 148 -5.93 -6.51 -7.86
CA ALA A 148 -6.11 -6.34 -9.29
C ALA A 148 -5.64 -7.60 -10.04
N LYS A 149 -6.57 -8.28 -10.69
CA LYS A 149 -6.40 -9.65 -11.23
C LYS A 149 -5.38 -9.75 -12.36
N GLU A 150 -5.47 -8.85 -13.34
CA GLU A 150 -4.65 -8.92 -14.57
C GLU A 150 -3.48 -7.93 -14.56
N TYR A 151 -3.04 -7.53 -13.37
CA TYR A 151 -2.03 -6.48 -13.18
C TYR A 151 -0.85 -6.99 -12.39
N GLY A 152 0.32 -6.42 -12.65
CA GLY A 152 1.57 -6.75 -11.97
C GLY A 152 2.12 -5.61 -11.14
N HIS A 153 3.18 -5.93 -10.41
CA HIS A 153 3.80 -5.11 -9.36
C HIS A 153 4.22 -3.69 -9.76
N LEU A 154 4.28 -3.38 -11.06
CA LEU A 154 4.74 -2.09 -11.56
C LEU A 154 3.71 -1.36 -12.42
N ASP A 155 2.49 -1.90 -12.53
CA ASP A 155 1.48 -1.33 -13.42
C ASP A 155 0.78 -0.09 -12.85
N MET A 156 0.97 0.19 -11.56
CA MET A 156 0.55 1.43 -10.89
C MET A 156 1.55 2.59 -11.04
N LEU A 157 2.72 2.37 -11.65
CA LEU A 157 3.71 3.42 -11.84
C LEU A 157 3.37 4.31 -13.05
N ASP A 158 3.94 5.51 -13.06
CA ASP A 158 3.88 6.42 -14.20
C ASP A 158 4.40 5.77 -15.49
N ASP A 159 3.91 6.24 -16.64
CA ASP A 159 4.31 5.72 -17.95
C ASP A 159 5.75 6.08 -18.30
N GLU A 160 6.30 7.14 -17.72
CA GLU A 160 7.71 7.51 -17.81
C GLU A 160 8.32 7.57 -16.42
N THR A 161 9.10 6.54 -16.07
CA THR A 161 9.95 6.57 -14.88
C THR A 161 11.36 6.98 -15.31
N LYS A 162 11.82 8.16 -14.86
CA LYS A 162 13.12 8.72 -15.26
C LYS A 162 14.28 7.87 -14.73
N GLY A 163 15.38 7.87 -15.47
CA GLY A 163 16.61 7.14 -15.14
C GLY A 163 16.62 5.69 -15.62
N VAL A 164 17.82 5.09 -15.67
CA VAL A 164 18.06 3.74 -16.19
C VAL A 164 17.20 2.68 -15.48
N ARG A 165 16.95 2.86 -14.19
CA ARG A 165 16.08 1.97 -13.40
C ARG A 165 14.61 2.09 -13.74
N GLY A 166 14.13 3.31 -13.96
CA GLY A 166 12.77 3.52 -14.42
C GLY A 166 12.53 2.76 -15.72
N GLN A 167 13.41 2.91 -16.70
CA GLN A 167 13.35 2.13 -17.94
C GLN A 167 13.52 0.62 -17.75
N ALA A 168 14.28 0.16 -16.75
CA ALA A 168 14.41 -1.26 -16.43
C ALA A 168 13.15 -1.86 -15.75
N THR A 169 12.36 -1.05 -15.04
CA THR A 169 11.12 -1.51 -14.38
C THR A 169 10.16 -2.15 -15.38
N TYR A 170 10.06 -1.63 -16.62
CA TYR A 170 9.21 -2.18 -17.68
C TYR A 170 9.54 -3.62 -18.08
N CYS A 171 10.74 -4.10 -17.75
CA CYS A 171 11.29 -5.35 -18.26
C CYS A 171 11.43 -6.46 -17.21
N LEU A 172 11.29 -6.18 -15.91
CA LEU A 172 11.64 -7.15 -14.86
C LEU A 172 10.45 -7.94 -14.31
N CYS A 173 9.29 -7.30 -14.15
CA CYS A 173 8.11 -7.93 -13.56
C CYS A 173 7.15 -8.46 -14.63
N LYS A 174 6.38 -9.49 -14.28
CA LYS A 174 5.16 -9.82 -15.03
C LYS A 174 4.22 -8.60 -14.93
N LYS A 175 3.52 -8.30 -16.02
CA LYS A 175 2.69 -7.10 -16.18
C LYS A 175 1.42 -7.40 -16.95
N GLY A 176 0.41 -6.57 -16.73
CA GLY A 176 -0.81 -6.50 -17.50
C GLY A 176 -0.63 -5.82 -18.85
N THR A 177 -1.76 -5.55 -19.50
CA THR A 177 -1.82 -4.98 -20.85
C THR A 177 -1.60 -3.47 -20.89
N SER A 178 -2.01 -2.74 -19.85
CA SER A 178 -1.94 -1.29 -19.76
C SER A 178 -1.77 -0.83 -18.32
N ARG A 179 -1.12 0.31 -18.09
CA ARG A 179 -0.96 0.90 -16.74
C ARG A 179 -2.07 1.87 -16.36
N LYS A 180 -2.67 2.54 -17.34
CA LYS A 180 -3.66 3.60 -17.10
C LYS A 180 -4.83 3.15 -16.22
N PRO A 181 -5.47 1.98 -16.44
CA PRO A 181 -6.58 1.57 -15.60
C PRO A 181 -6.12 1.22 -14.18
N MET A 182 -4.95 0.60 -14.01
CA MET A 182 -4.38 0.33 -12.69
C MET A 182 -4.10 1.61 -11.90
N ARG A 183 -3.53 2.63 -12.54
CA ARG A 183 -3.32 3.94 -11.91
C ARG A 183 -4.64 4.60 -11.52
N ALA A 184 -5.65 4.52 -12.40
CA ALA A 184 -6.98 5.05 -12.12
C ALA A 184 -7.62 4.34 -10.93
N PHE A 185 -7.50 3.00 -10.86
CA PHE A 185 -7.97 2.21 -9.73
C PHE A 185 -7.26 2.58 -8.43
N VAL A 186 -5.91 2.56 -8.40
CA VAL A 186 -5.13 2.90 -7.20
C VAL A 186 -5.46 4.30 -6.72
N GLY A 187 -5.48 5.30 -7.61
CA GLY A 187 -5.85 6.67 -7.25
C GLY A 187 -7.28 6.78 -6.72
N GLY A 188 -8.23 6.11 -7.36
CA GLY A 188 -9.63 6.10 -6.94
C GLY A 188 -9.83 5.44 -5.57
N ALA A 189 -9.23 4.28 -5.35
CA ALA A 189 -9.28 3.57 -4.07
C ALA A 189 -8.62 4.37 -2.94
N MET A 190 -7.47 5.01 -3.20
CA MET A 190 -6.80 5.88 -2.23
C MET A 190 -7.68 7.08 -1.85
N VAL A 191 -8.31 7.74 -2.82
CA VAL A 191 -9.23 8.85 -2.56
C VAL A 191 -10.45 8.38 -1.78
N ALA A 192 -11.06 7.27 -2.16
CA ALA A 192 -12.22 6.70 -1.47
C ALA A 192 -11.90 6.38 0.00
N PHE A 193 -10.76 5.73 0.25
CA PHE A 193 -10.30 5.38 1.58
C PHE A 193 -10.00 6.62 2.45
N MET A 194 -9.30 7.62 1.89
CA MET A 194 -9.03 8.87 2.60
C MET A 194 -10.31 9.67 2.86
N LYS A 195 -11.25 9.73 1.92
CA LYS A 195 -12.56 10.37 2.13
C LYS A 195 -13.33 9.72 3.28
N TYR A 196 -13.29 8.40 3.39
CA TYR A 196 -13.88 7.72 4.53
C TYR A 196 -13.15 8.12 5.82
N TYR A 197 -11.88 7.78 5.96
CA TYR A 197 -11.21 7.83 7.26
C TYR A 197 -10.75 9.22 7.71
N LEU A 198 -10.65 10.18 6.78
CA LEU A 198 -10.24 11.56 7.09
C LEU A 198 -11.43 12.55 7.04
N GLU A 199 -12.49 12.26 6.29
CA GLU A 199 -13.62 13.18 6.10
C GLU A 199 -14.97 12.61 6.56
N GLY A 200 -15.06 11.31 6.85
CA GLY A 200 -16.31 10.64 7.22
C GLY A 200 -17.24 10.36 6.03
N ASP A 201 -16.77 10.53 4.80
CA ASP A 201 -17.53 10.25 3.58
C ASP A 201 -17.36 8.78 3.18
N THR A 202 -18.36 7.96 3.50
CA THR A 202 -18.32 6.51 3.32
C THR A 202 -18.70 6.06 1.91
N GLN A 203 -19.29 6.94 1.09
CA GLN A 203 -20.03 6.54 -0.12
C GLN A 203 -19.12 5.83 -1.14
N LEU A 204 -17.95 6.40 -1.40
CA LEU A 204 -17.05 5.91 -2.44
C LEU A 204 -16.44 4.55 -2.09
N LEU A 205 -15.99 4.37 -0.84
CA LEU A 205 -15.35 3.12 -0.44
C LEU A 205 -16.38 1.99 -0.34
N THR A 206 -17.56 2.27 0.24
CA THR A 206 -18.66 1.31 0.27
C THR A 206 -19.08 0.90 -1.14
N ALA A 207 -19.14 1.84 -2.10
CA ALA A 207 -19.47 1.51 -3.49
C ALA A 207 -18.46 0.53 -4.11
N ILE A 208 -17.15 0.70 -3.87
CA ILE A 208 -16.12 -0.22 -4.37
C ILE A 208 -16.26 -1.62 -3.75
N VAL A 209 -16.63 -1.70 -2.47
CA VAL A 209 -16.82 -2.96 -1.75
C VAL A 209 -18.09 -3.68 -2.19
N ASP A 210 -19.20 -2.96 -2.29
CA ASP A 210 -20.53 -3.52 -2.61
C ASP A 210 -20.68 -3.87 -4.09
N ASP A 211 -20.05 -3.10 -4.99
CA ASP A 211 -20.04 -3.34 -6.43
C ASP A 211 -18.62 -3.25 -7.01
N PRO A 212 -17.81 -4.31 -6.89
CA PRO A 212 -16.46 -4.34 -7.44
C PRO A 212 -16.37 -4.07 -8.94
N GLN A 213 -17.48 -4.19 -9.69
CA GLN A 213 -17.49 -3.98 -11.15
C GLN A 213 -17.38 -2.51 -11.54
N ILE A 214 -17.57 -1.57 -10.59
CA ILE A 214 -17.33 -0.14 -10.85
C ILE A 214 -15.84 0.19 -11.00
N SER A 215 -14.97 -0.71 -10.54
CA SER A 215 -13.52 -0.56 -10.64
C SER A 215 -13.08 -0.55 -12.11
N PRO A 216 -12.12 0.30 -12.52
CA PRO A 216 -11.57 0.28 -13.88
C PRO A 216 -10.65 -0.94 -14.12
N VAL A 217 -10.48 -1.81 -13.12
CA VAL A 217 -9.75 -3.08 -13.22
C VAL A 217 -10.58 -4.21 -12.60
N ASP A 218 -10.47 -5.41 -13.17
CA ASP A 218 -11.06 -6.61 -12.58
C ASP A 218 -10.37 -6.92 -11.25
N LEU A 219 -11.17 -7.03 -10.19
CA LEU A 219 -10.70 -7.37 -8.85
C LEU A 219 -10.91 -8.87 -8.59
N SER A 220 -9.83 -9.61 -8.30
CA SER A 220 -9.92 -11.02 -7.89
C SER A 220 -10.23 -11.19 -6.42
N THR A 221 -9.95 -10.16 -5.62
CA THR A 221 -10.19 -10.13 -4.18
C THR A 221 -10.75 -8.76 -3.82
N VAL A 222 -11.84 -8.77 -3.07
CA VAL A 222 -12.40 -7.61 -2.36
C VAL A 222 -12.78 -8.11 -0.98
N THR A 223 -12.04 -7.70 0.03
CA THR A 223 -12.24 -8.18 1.41
C THR A 223 -12.08 -7.02 2.36
N SER A 224 -12.96 -6.91 3.35
CA SER A 224 -12.80 -6.00 4.46
C SER A 224 -12.89 -6.74 5.79
N LEU A 225 -12.09 -6.28 6.75
CA LEU A 225 -12.20 -6.62 8.15
C LEU A 225 -12.87 -5.43 8.83
N GLU A 226 -14.05 -5.62 9.39
CA GLU A 226 -14.78 -4.55 10.07
C GLU A 226 -14.65 -4.68 11.59
N LEU A 227 -14.69 -3.55 12.31
CA LEU A 227 -14.75 -3.57 13.78
C LEU A 227 -16.06 -4.25 14.16
N GLY A 228 -15.97 -5.48 14.67
CA GLY A 228 -17.13 -6.29 15.00
C GLY A 228 -18.11 -5.55 15.90
N ASN A 229 -19.25 -5.19 15.34
CA ASN A 229 -20.55 -5.29 15.99
C ASN A 229 -21.42 -6.10 15.03
N HIS A 230 -22.14 -7.08 15.57
CA HIS A 230 -23.07 -7.95 14.86
C HIS A 230 -23.67 -7.36 13.56
N PHE A 231 -23.74 -8.20 12.52
CA PHE A 231 -24.32 -8.02 11.18
C PHE A 231 -23.36 -7.67 10.03
N ARG A 232 -22.67 -8.69 9.50
CA ARG A 232 -22.95 -9.32 8.18
C ARG A 232 -21.75 -10.15 7.75
N ASP A 233 -21.73 -11.42 8.16
CA ASP A 233 -21.08 -12.45 7.35
C ASP A 233 -21.89 -12.55 6.04
N ILE A 234 -21.44 -11.86 4.99
CA ILE A 234 -21.86 -12.18 3.63
C ILE A 234 -20.60 -12.51 2.85
N VAL A 235 -20.26 -13.80 2.89
CA VAL A 235 -19.42 -14.42 1.87
C VAL A 235 -20.25 -14.47 0.60
N PHE A 236 -19.98 -13.60 -0.37
CA PHE A 236 -20.46 -13.80 -1.74
C PHE A 236 -19.55 -14.83 -2.41
N VAL A 237 -19.92 -16.11 -2.32
CA VAL A 237 -19.44 -17.12 -3.28
C VAL A 237 -20.27 -16.91 -4.54
N ILE A 238 -19.65 -16.33 -5.57
CA ILE A 238 -20.25 -16.23 -6.91
C ILE A 238 -20.17 -17.62 -7.56
N PRO A 239 -21.28 -18.19 -8.09
CA PRO A 239 -21.27 -19.42 -8.87
C PRO A 239 -20.62 -19.25 -10.26
#